data_AF-A0A5N5TPV3-F1
#
_entry.id   AF-A0A5N5TPV3-F1
#
_cell.length_a   1.000
_cell.length_b   1.000
_cell.length_c   1.000
_cell.angle_alpha   90.00
_cell.angle_beta   90.00
_cell.angle_gamma   90.00
#
_symmetry.space_group_name_H-M   'P 1'
#
loop_
_entity.id
_entity.type
_entity.pdbx_description
1 polymer ?
#
loop_
_entity_poly.entity_id
_entity_poly.type
_entity_poly.pdbx_seq_one_letter_code
_entity_poly.pdbx_strand_id
1 'polypeptide(L)'
;MENPAISVFEHVPIGVHGSIELLGLALLGISIAMQMRWLGWRTFIKHKRSMVKLFSVVFRSLKNILIYIIHMSCIIYLHINYPQSVTWIMMVLEALAVLARNTTHFRVTRSLRPIFLVDNRYLGGVRRLLRQILQSLPPILEVLALLLFTLLIFAVFGFYLFSSNEKDPYFETFYHACISLYVLLTTANYPDVMMPAYANNKWSALFFIAYLSITLYFITNLMLAIVFVEFSNIEKEKFRKLLLHKREACQHAFQLLITNSHPNRVTYKNFQGLMHHYKPKASRKYVYLLFKVLNRSKSGFLNLKEFYGFYDALEFRWYHAKEKNPWFAEVWEPFNTICHLNLKCCDRYQCPHFIVYIVEIFLKLFAYGLEDYFASGWNVFDFLVTAASVGGILAQNFGTAFFYVVILRPLRVLYGKAKIFLTEYLKILKIRCFACFEFDSVTEIFSRPLPFFYQELVQL
;
A
#
# COMPACT_ATOMS: atom_id res chain seq x y z
N MET A 1 -16.34 11.37 -21.12
CA MET A 1 -15.51 10.30 -20.55
C MET A 1 -15.91 9.01 -21.24
N GLU A 2 -15.13 7.94 -21.10
CA GLU A 2 -15.51 6.66 -21.68
C GLU A 2 -16.77 6.08 -21.03
N ASN A 3 -17.69 5.55 -21.83
CA ASN A 3 -18.85 4.84 -21.30
C ASN A 3 -18.43 3.54 -20.57
N PRO A 4 -18.99 3.24 -19.37
CA PRO A 4 -19.96 4.05 -18.63
C PRO A 4 -19.31 5.29 -17.99
N ALA A 5 -19.83 6.48 -18.32
CA ALA A 5 -19.33 7.76 -17.84
C ALA A 5 -20.26 8.30 -16.74
N ILE A 6 -19.69 9.08 -15.83
CA ILE A 6 -20.49 9.89 -14.89
C ILE A 6 -21.23 10.95 -15.71
N SER A 7 -22.51 11.19 -15.44
CA SER A 7 -23.42 12.07 -16.23
C SER A 7 -22.84 13.46 -16.55
N VAL A 8 -22.08 14.04 -15.61
CA VAL A 8 -21.38 15.33 -15.79
C VAL A 8 -20.35 15.29 -16.94
N PHE A 9 -19.75 14.14 -17.20
CA PHE A 9 -18.72 13.94 -18.21
C PHE A 9 -19.20 13.18 -19.44
N GLU A 10 -20.50 12.93 -19.58
CA GLU A 10 -21.07 12.14 -20.69
C GLU A 10 -20.93 12.85 -22.04
N HIS A 11 -20.93 14.19 -22.04
CA HIS A 11 -20.86 15.04 -23.23
C HIS A 11 -19.47 15.13 -23.89
N VAL A 12 -18.45 14.45 -23.37
CA VAL A 12 -17.11 14.50 -24.00
C VAL A 12 -17.14 13.72 -25.32
N PRO A 13 -16.79 14.34 -26.45
CA PRO A 13 -16.83 13.66 -27.75
C PRO A 13 -15.89 12.45 -27.78
N ILE A 14 -16.32 11.40 -28.48
CA ILE A 14 -15.54 10.16 -28.64
C ILE A 14 -14.16 10.47 -29.25
N GLY A 15 -14.10 11.39 -30.21
CA GLY A 15 -12.85 11.79 -30.86
C GLY A 15 -11.83 12.38 -29.88
N VAL A 16 -12.28 13.13 -28.87
CA VAL A 16 -11.41 13.67 -27.81
C VAL A 16 -10.86 12.55 -26.94
N HIS A 17 -11.71 11.59 -26.56
CA HIS A 17 -11.22 10.46 -25.78
C HIS A 17 -10.27 9.55 -26.59
N GLY A 18 -10.62 9.23 -27.85
CA GLY A 18 -9.82 8.39 -28.72
C GLY A 18 -8.45 8.99 -29.04
N SER A 19 -8.37 10.31 -29.23
CA SER A 19 -7.09 11.02 -29.44
C SER A 19 -6.21 11.00 -28.18
N ILE A 20 -6.77 11.20 -26.99
CA ILE A 20 -6.03 11.06 -25.72
C ILE A 20 -5.52 9.62 -25.54
N GLU A 21 -6.34 8.62 -25.88
CA GLU A 21 -5.93 7.21 -25.81
C GLU A 21 -4.79 6.90 -26.78
N LEU A 22 -4.87 7.39 -28.02
CA LEU A 22 -3.82 7.21 -29.03
C LEU A 22 -2.51 7.91 -28.62
N LEU A 23 -2.61 9.13 -28.10
CA LEU A 23 -1.47 9.88 -27.57
C LEU A 23 -0.82 9.16 -26.39
N GLY A 24 -1.61 8.63 -25.46
CA GLY A 24 -1.11 7.82 -24.34
C GLY A 24 -0.40 6.54 -24.79
N LEU A 25 -0.94 5.85 -25.80
CA LEU A 25 -0.31 4.65 -26.38
C LEU A 25 0.98 5.00 -27.12
N ALA A 26 1.03 6.12 -27.84
CA ALA A 26 2.23 6.59 -28.53
C ALA A 26 3.37 6.89 -27.55
N LEU A 27 3.09 7.62 -26.45
CA LEU A 27 4.06 7.89 -25.39
C LEU A 27 4.58 6.60 -24.73
N LEU A 28 3.69 5.62 -24.48
CA LEU A 28 4.09 4.31 -23.97
C LEU A 28 4.96 3.55 -24.96
N GLY A 29 4.65 3.61 -26.25
CA GLY A 29 5.47 3.04 -27.33
C GLY A 29 6.88 3.64 -27.37
N ILE A 30 6.99 4.96 -27.30
CA ILE A 30 8.28 5.68 -27.23
C ILE A 30 9.09 5.25 -26.01
N SER A 31 8.45 5.15 -24.83
CA SER A 31 9.11 4.69 -23.60
C SER A 31 9.69 3.28 -23.75
N ILE A 32 8.95 2.36 -24.38
CA ILE A 32 9.42 0.98 -24.63
C ILE A 32 10.58 0.98 -25.64
N ALA A 33 10.50 1.79 -26.70
CA ALA A 33 11.58 1.93 -27.68
C ALA A 33 12.88 2.44 -27.05
N MET A 34 12.79 3.43 -26.14
CA MET A 34 13.95 3.91 -25.37
C MET A 34 14.53 2.82 -24.47
N GLN A 35 13.68 2.04 -23.78
CA GLN A 35 14.13 0.91 -22.95
C GLN A 35 14.84 -0.16 -23.78
N MET A 36 14.31 -0.48 -24.95
CA MET A 36 14.88 -1.45 -25.87
C MET A 36 16.25 -0.99 -26.41
N ARG A 37 16.39 0.30 -26.71
CA ARG A 37 17.67 0.91 -27.12
C ARG A 37 18.72 0.84 -26.01
N TRP A 38 18.34 1.01 -24.74
CA TRP A 38 19.27 0.99 -23.61
C TRP A 38 19.68 -0.43 -23.18
N LEU A 39 18.73 -1.38 -23.14
CA LEU A 39 18.97 -2.75 -22.69
C LEU A 39 19.55 -3.67 -23.77
N GLY A 40 19.32 -3.33 -25.04
CA GLY A 40 19.62 -4.20 -26.20
C GLY A 40 18.51 -5.23 -26.48
N TRP A 41 18.35 -5.58 -27.75
CA TRP A 41 17.24 -6.41 -28.25
C TRP A 41 17.16 -7.80 -27.58
N ARG A 42 18.29 -8.51 -27.48
CA ARG A 42 18.34 -9.87 -26.91
C ARG A 42 17.96 -9.90 -25.42
N THR A 43 18.44 -8.94 -24.65
CA THR A 43 18.14 -8.81 -23.22
C THR A 43 16.68 -8.41 -23.01
N PHE A 44 16.17 -7.52 -23.86
CA PHE A 44 14.79 -7.06 -23.80
C PHE A 44 13.79 -8.21 -24.01
N ILE A 45 13.99 -9.06 -25.02
CA ILE A 45 13.08 -10.19 -25.31
C ILE A 45 13.11 -11.24 -24.19
N LYS A 46 14.28 -11.50 -23.60
CA LYS A 46 14.40 -12.44 -22.47
C LYS A 46 13.67 -11.93 -21.21
N HIS A 47 13.48 -10.63 -21.07
CA HIS A 47 12.81 -10.04 -19.92
C HIS A 47 11.28 -10.14 -20.05
N LYS A 48 10.69 -11.17 -19.43
CA LYS A 48 9.24 -11.48 -19.45
C LYS A 48 8.33 -10.26 -19.26
N ARG A 49 8.72 -9.31 -18.39
CA ARG A 49 7.95 -8.08 -18.10
C ARG A 49 7.92 -7.10 -19.28
N SER A 50 9.06 -6.90 -19.92
CA SER A 50 9.15 -6.04 -21.10
C SER A 50 8.35 -6.61 -22.26
N MET A 51 8.34 -7.95 -22.38
CA MET A 51 7.52 -8.68 -23.35
C MET A 51 6.03 -8.57 -23.07
N VAL A 52 5.56 -8.74 -21.84
CA VAL A 52 4.15 -8.55 -21.48
C VAL A 52 3.68 -7.12 -21.76
N LYS A 53 4.54 -6.12 -21.50
CA LYS A 53 4.23 -4.71 -21.80
C LYS A 53 4.16 -4.46 -23.30
N LEU A 54 5.13 -4.95 -24.07
CA LEU A 54 5.14 -4.87 -25.52
C LEU A 54 3.89 -5.56 -26.09
N PHE A 55 3.58 -6.77 -25.65
CA PHE A 55 2.38 -7.51 -26.06
C PHE A 55 1.09 -6.76 -25.70
N SER A 56 0.99 -6.19 -24.50
CA SER A 56 -0.21 -5.43 -24.08
C SER A 56 -0.40 -4.16 -24.91
N VAL A 57 0.69 -3.45 -25.25
CA VAL A 57 0.65 -2.27 -26.13
C VAL A 57 0.30 -2.69 -27.55
N VAL A 58 0.97 -3.71 -28.10
CA VAL A 58 0.73 -4.22 -29.45
C VAL A 58 -0.69 -4.75 -29.60
N PHE A 59 -1.19 -5.55 -28.66
CA PHE A 59 -2.56 -6.08 -28.67
C PHE A 59 -3.61 -4.96 -28.65
N ARG A 60 -3.37 -3.90 -27.85
CA ARG A 60 -4.26 -2.73 -27.78
C ARG A 60 -4.17 -1.86 -29.04
N SER A 61 -2.97 -1.70 -29.62
CA SER A 61 -2.76 -0.98 -30.88
C SER A 61 -3.31 -1.73 -32.08
N LEU A 62 -3.15 -3.06 -32.15
CA LEU A 62 -3.69 -3.92 -33.21
C LEU A 62 -5.21 -3.89 -33.24
N LYS A 63 -5.89 -3.87 -32.08
CA LYS A 63 -7.36 -3.72 -32.05
C LYS A 63 -7.81 -2.38 -32.66
N ASN A 64 -7.06 -1.31 -32.42
CA ASN A 64 -7.35 0.02 -32.98
C ASN A 64 -7.00 0.11 -34.48
N ILE A 65 -5.89 -0.51 -34.89
CA ILE A 65 -5.43 -0.56 -36.29
C ILE A 65 -6.30 -1.50 -37.14
N LEU A 66 -6.74 -2.64 -36.61
CA LEU A 66 -7.60 -3.59 -37.32
C LEU A 66 -8.97 -2.97 -37.65
N ILE A 67 -9.54 -2.19 -36.74
CA ILE A 67 -10.75 -1.39 -37.01
C ILE A 67 -10.49 -0.42 -38.16
N TYR A 68 -9.34 0.27 -38.15
CA TYR A 68 -8.96 1.21 -39.20
C TYR A 68 -8.70 0.52 -40.55
N ILE A 69 -8.10 -0.67 -40.54
CA ILE A 69 -7.84 -1.49 -41.74
C ILE A 69 -9.14 -2.03 -42.31
N ILE A 70 -10.04 -2.60 -41.50
CA ILE A 70 -11.37 -3.06 -41.96
C ILE A 70 -12.14 -1.90 -42.59
N HIS A 71 -12.03 -0.70 -42.01
CA HIS A 71 -12.64 0.51 -42.55
C HIS A 71 -11.98 0.95 -43.89
N MET A 72 -10.66 0.94 -43.97
CA MET A 72 -9.91 1.25 -45.20
C MET A 72 -10.14 0.22 -46.32
N SER A 73 -10.29 -1.07 -45.98
CA SER A 73 -10.63 -2.12 -46.93
C SER A 73 -12.05 -1.93 -47.49
N CYS A 74 -12.99 -1.44 -46.68
CA CYS A 74 -14.34 -1.07 -47.13
C CYS A 74 -14.31 0.14 -48.08
N ILE A 75 -13.49 1.15 -47.77
CA ILE A 75 -13.25 2.33 -48.63
C ILE A 75 -12.66 1.93 -49.99
N ILE A 76 -11.67 1.03 -50.00
CA ILE A 76 -11.06 0.55 -51.25
C ILE A 76 -12.08 -0.24 -52.08
N TYR A 77 -12.94 -1.04 -51.44
CA TYR A 77 -14.01 -1.79 -52.12
C TYR A 77 -15.08 -0.89 -52.73
N LEU A 78 -15.42 0.23 -52.07
CA LEU A 78 -16.33 1.25 -52.62
C LEU A 78 -15.69 2.11 -53.72
N HIS A 79 -14.39 2.40 -53.64
CA HIS A 79 -13.65 3.15 -54.67
C HIS A 79 -13.57 2.38 -56.00
N ILE A 80 -13.57 1.05 -55.96
CA ILE A 80 -13.54 0.20 -57.17
C ILE A 80 -14.88 0.22 -57.92
N ASN A 81 -16.00 0.43 -57.22
CA ASN A 81 -17.35 0.26 -57.79
C ASN A 81 -18.08 1.57 -58.17
N TYR A 82 -17.58 2.75 -57.82
CA TYR A 82 -18.30 4.02 -58.03
C TYR A 82 -17.41 5.16 -58.58
N PRO A 83 -17.97 6.11 -59.37
CA PRO A 83 -17.22 7.19 -59.98
C PRO A 83 -16.67 8.20 -58.97
N GLN A 84 -15.51 8.78 -59.30
CA GLN A 84 -14.61 9.48 -58.38
C GLN A 84 -15.18 10.76 -57.72
N SER A 85 -16.27 11.33 -58.24
CA SER A 85 -16.96 12.47 -57.59
C SER A 85 -17.89 12.05 -56.45
N VAL A 86 -18.48 10.85 -56.53
CA VAL A 86 -19.36 10.28 -55.50
C VAL A 86 -18.54 9.73 -54.33
N THR A 87 -17.32 9.24 -54.61
CA THR A 87 -16.41 8.72 -53.59
C THR A 87 -15.91 9.80 -52.63
N TRP A 88 -15.66 11.03 -53.08
CA TRP A 88 -15.27 12.14 -52.20
C TRP A 88 -16.40 12.57 -51.26
N ILE A 89 -17.64 12.63 -51.76
CA ILE A 89 -18.81 12.99 -50.95
C ILE A 89 -19.13 11.87 -49.95
N MET A 90 -19.05 10.61 -50.37
CA MET A 90 -19.17 9.46 -49.47
C MET A 90 -18.01 9.38 -48.47
N MET A 91 -16.76 9.70 -48.83
CA MET A 91 -15.63 9.76 -47.90
C MET A 91 -15.82 10.85 -46.83
N VAL A 92 -16.41 11.99 -47.17
CA VAL A 92 -16.74 13.04 -46.20
C VAL A 92 -17.94 12.64 -45.34
N LEU A 93 -19.00 12.08 -45.93
CA LEU A 93 -20.16 11.56 -45.20
C LEU A 93 -19.81 10.38 -44.29
N GLU A 94 -18.84 9.55 -44.69
CA GLU A 94 -18.37 8.39 -43.95
C GLU A 94 -17.30 8.77 -42.92
N ALA A 95 -16.46 9.78 -43.18
CA ALA A 95 -15.63 10.40 -42.13
C ALA A 95 -16.51 11.08 -41.06
N LEU A 96 -17.60 11.73 -41.46
CA LEU A 96 -18.65 12.22 -40.56
C LEU A 96 -19.40 11.06 -39.90
N ALA A 97 -19.67 9.96 -40.60
CA ALA A 97 -20.32 8.77 -40.04
C ALA A 97 -19.41 7.99 -39.09
N VAL A 98 -18.09 7.97 -39.25
CA VAL A 98 -17.12 7.37 -38.32
C VAL A 98 -16.96 8.23 -37.07
N LEU A 99 -17.04 9.55 -37.22
CA LEU A 99 -17.21 10.48 -36.10
C LEU A 99 -18.58 10.31 -35.42
N ALA A 100 -19.63 9.92 -36.15
CA ALA A 100 -21.00 9.74 -35.66
C ALA A 100 -21.33 8.32 -35.19
N ARG A 101 -20.61 7.27 -35.62
CA ARG A 101 -20.90 5.85 -35.31
C ARG A 101 -20.35 5.55 -33.92
N ASN A 102 -21.13 6.01 -32.96
CA ASN A 102 -20.90 6.05 -31.53
C ASN A 102 -21.03 4.66 -30.86
N THR A 103 -20.82 3.56 -31.59
CA THR A 103 -21.06 2.22 -31.04
C THR A 103 -19.79 1.64 -30.43
N THR A 104 -19.74 1.64 -29.10
CA THR A 104 -18.62 1.11 -28.33
C THR A 104 -18.60 -0.42 -28.35
N HIS A 105 -17.66 -1.03 -29.07
CA HIS A 105 -17.37 -2.47 -28.91
C HIS A 105 -16.96 -2.81 -27.48
N PHE A 106 -17.18 -4.06 -27.03
CA PHE A 106 -16.79 -4.54 -25.69
C PHE A 106 -15.29 -4.31 -25.43
N ARG A 107 -14.96 -3.43 -24.46
CA ARG A 107 -13.60 -2.93 -24.19
C ARG A 107 -12.95 -3.60 -22.97
N VAL A 108 -12.85 -4.92 -22.97
CA VAL A 108 -12.17 -5.70 -21.90
C VAL A 108 -10.72 -5.27 -21.69
N THR A 109 -10.05 -4.81 -22.75
CA THR A 109 -8.64 -4.37 -22.73
C THR A 109 -8.38 -3.16 -21.81
N ARG A 110 -9.42 -2.48 -21.30
CA ARG A 110 -9.27 -1.41 -20.29
C ARG A 110 -8.79 -1.94 -18.94
N SER A 111 -9.14 -3.18 -18.56
CA SER A 111 -8.71 -3.78 -17.30
C SER A 111 -7.20 -4.02 -17.22
N LEU A 112 -6.49 -3.96 -18.36
CA LEU A 112 -5.03 -4.05 -18.43
C LEU A 112 -4.33 -2.70 -18.15
N ARG A 113 -5.05 -1.57 -18.08
CA ARG A 113 -4.45 -0.24 -17.82
C ARG A 113 -3.67 -0.14 -16.51
N PRO A 114 -4.13 -0.73 -15.38
CA PRO A 114 -3.39 -0.72 -14.12
C PRO A 114 -1.99 -1.34 -14.22
N ILE A 115 -1.74 -2.27 -15.17
CA ILE A 115 -0.39 -2.83 -15.40
C ILE A 115 0.60 -1.72 -15.77
N PHE A 116 0.21 -0.75 -16.59
CA PHE A 116 1.08 0.36 -16.97
C PHE A 116 1.44 1.25 -15.77
N LEU A 117 0.52 1.38 -14.81
CA LEU A 117 0.77 2.12 -13.58
C LEU A 117 1.74 1.36 -12.66
N VAL A 118 1.50 0.06 -12.43
CA VAL A 118 2.37 -0.82 -11.61
C VAL A 118 3.78 -0.93 -12.20
N ASP A 119 3.91 -0.77 -13.52
CA ASP A 119 5.19 -0.83 -14.23
C ASP A 119 6.10 0.39 -13.98
N ASN A 120 5.60 1.46 -13.36
CA ASN A 120 6.37 2.68 -13.11
C ASN A 120 7.56 2.45 -12.16
N ARG A 121 8.62 3.27 -12.33
CA ARG A 121 9.82 3.25 -11.47
C ARG A 121 9.47 3.56 -10.01
N TYR A 122 8.60 4.54 -9.79
CA TYR A 122 8.16 4.97 -8.46
C TYR A 122 7.38 3.89 -7.71
N LEU A 123 6.55 3.12 -8.42
CA LEU A 123 5.71 2.06 -7.84
C LEU A 123 6.42 0.70 -7.77
N GLY A 124 7.75 0.71 -7.67
CA GLY A 124 8.56 -0.50 -7.52
C GLY A 124 8.18 -1.35 -6.30
N GLY A 125 7.75 -0.71 -5.20
CA GLY A 125 7.22 -1.39 -4.01
C GLY A 125 5.92 -2.15 -4.28
N VAL A 126 4.91 -1.48 -4.87
CA VAL A 126 3.62 -2.10 -5.25
C VAL A 126 3.84 -3.28 -6.19
N ARG A 127 4.75 -3.17 -7.16
CA ARG A 127 5.11 -4.26 -8.05
C ARG A 127 5.71 -5.48 -7.33
N ARG A 128 6.53 -5.25 -6.30
CA ARG A 128 7.09 -6.33 -5.48
C ARG A 128 5.97 -7.02 -4.69
N LEU A 129 5.06 -6.24 -4.12
CA LEU A 129 3.87 -6.73 -3.39
C LEU A 129 2.95 -7.58 -4.27
N LEU A 130 2.57 -7.10 -5.45
CA LEU A 130 1.72 -7.87 -6.37
C LEU A 130 2.38 -9.18 -6.81
N ARG A 131 3.69 -9.17 -7.06
CA ARG A 131 4.44 -10.40 -7.36
C ARG A 131 4.48 -11.33 -6.15
N GLN A 132 4.58 -10.79 -4.94
CA GLN A 132 4.55 -11.58 -3.71
C GLN A 132 3.21 -12.32 -3.57
N ILE A 133 2.10 -11.61 -3.76
CA ILE A 133 0.74 -12.19 -3.69
C ILE A 133 0.56 -13.30 -4.74
N LEU A 134 0.99 -13.07 -5.98
CA LEU A 134 0.87 -14.10 -7.03
C LEU A 134 1.80 -15.30 -6.80
N GLN A 135 2.96 -15.09 -6.17
CA GLN A 135 3.88 -16.18 -5.84
C GLN A 135 3.43 -17.00 -4.64
N SER A 136 2.65 -16.43 -3.73
CA SER A 136 2.03 -17.16 -2.61
C SER A 136 0.73 -17.87 -3.01
N LEU A 137 0.23 -17.67 -4.23
CA LEU A 137 -1.02 -18.28 -4.69
C LEU A 137 -0.97 -19.82 -4.80
N PRO A 138 0.10 -20.48 -5.28
CA PRO A 138 0.07 -21.93 -5.51
C PRO A 138 -0.27 -22.75 -4.25
N PRO A 139 0.35 -22.51 -3.07
CA PRO A 139 -0.01 -23.24 -1.85
C PRO A 139 -1.43 -22.92 -1.34
N ILE A 140 -1.93 -21.71 -1.61
CA ILE A 140 -3.32 -21.33 -1.29
C ILE A 140 -4.31 -22.16 -2.11
N LEU A 141 -3.99 -22.46 -3.37
CA LEU A 141 -4.87 -23.25 -4.25
C LEU A 141 -5.06 -24.68 -3.75
N GLU A 142 -4.04 -25.29 -3.13
CA GLU A 142 -4.14 -26.64 -2.57
C GLU A 142 -5.17 -26.70 -1.43
N VAL A 143 -5.14 -25.71 -0.52
CA VAL A 143 -6.12 -25.65 0.59
C VAL A 143 -7.50 -25.21 0.10
N LEU A 144 -7.56 -24.31 -0.89
CA LEU A 144 -8.82 -23.93 -1.54
C LEU A 144 -9.50 -25.14 -2.19
N ALA A 145 -8.72 -26.06 -2.77
CA ALA A 145 -9.26 -27.30 -3.33
C ALA A 145 -9.90 -28.19 -2.25
N LEU A 146 -9.28 -28.30 -1.06
CA LEU A 146 -9.87 -29.02 0.09
C LEU A 146 -11.19 -28.39 0.57
N LEU A 147 -11.24 -27.06 0.61
CA LEU A 147 -12.44 -26.31 0.95
C LEU A 147 -13.58 -26.54 -0.07
N LEU A 148 -13.27 -26.44 -1.36
CA LEU A 148 -14.22 -26.70 -2.44
C LEU A 148 -14.70 -28.15 -2.44
N PHE A 149 -13.82 -29.11 -2.18
CA PHE A 149 -14.18 -30.52 -2.05
C PHE A 149 -15.17 -30.75 -0.91
N THR A 150 -14.92 -30.15 0.26
CA THR A 150 -15.83 -30.26 1.41
C THR A 150 -17.18 -29.61 1.12
N LEU A 151 -17.18 -28.45 0.45
CA LEU A 151 -18.40 -27.78 0.01
C LEU A 151 -19.23 -28.68 -0.92
N LEU A 152 -18.60 -29.33 -1.89
CA LEU A 152 -19.30 -30.22 -2.82
C LEU A 152 -19.93 -31.43 -2.10
N ILE A 153 -19.24 -32.03 -1.14
CA ILE A 153 -19.80 -33.13 -0.33
C ILE A 153 -21.07 -32.66 0.40
N PHE A 154 -21.00 -31.54 1.12
CA PHE A 154 -22.17 -31.01 1.83
C PHE A 154 -23.27 -30.54 0.89
N ALA A 155 -22.95 -30.08 -0.33
CA ALA A 155 -23.93 -29.70 -1.34
C ALA A 155 -24.72 -30.91 -1.85
N VAL A 156 -24.05 -32.06 -2.07
CA VAL A 156 -24.74 -33.31 -2.41
C VAL A 156 -25.66 -33.76 -1.26
N PHE A 157 -25.16 -33.74 -0.02
CA PHE A 157 -25.97 -34.09 1.15
C PHE A 157 -27.17 -33.15 1.35
N GLY A 158 -26.96 -31.84 1.25
CA GLY A 158 -28.02 -30.84 1.39
C GLY A 158 -29.07 -30.94 0.30
N PHE A 159 -28.65 -31.18 -0.95
CA PHE A 159 -29.57 -31.43 -2.06
C PHE A 159 -30.43 -32.68 -1.78
N TYR A 160 -29.82 -33.82 -1.41
CA TYR A 160 -30.58 -35.04 -1.14
C TYR A 160 -31.56 -34.89 0.04
N LEU A 161 -31.16 -34.14 1.09
CA LEU A 161 -31.96 -34.01 2.31
C LEU A 161 -33.12 -33.02 2.18
N PHE A 162 -32.95 -31.93 1.41
CA PHE A 162 -33.90 -30.81 1.38
C PHE A 162 -34.58 -30.57 0.02
N SER A 163 -34.16 -31.26 -1.05
CA SER A 163 -34.77 -31.09 -2.39
C SER A 163 -36.26 -31.48 -2.44
N SER A 164 -36.74 -32.29 -1.51
CA SER A 164 -38.16 -32.69 -1.47
C SER A 164 -39.11 -31.59 -0.97
N ASN A 165 -38.58 -30.49 -0.43
CA ASN A 165 -39.40 -29.42 0.14
C ASN A 165 -39.67 -28.31 -0.89
N GLU A 166 -40.90 -28.21 -1.38
CA GLU A 166 -41.30 -27.20 -2.38
C GLU A 166 -41.20 -25.75 -1.88
N LYS A 167 -41.14 -25.54 -0.56
CA LYS A 167 -41.03 -24.21 0.05
C LYS A 167 -39.59 -23.70 0.14
N ASP A 168 -38.60 -24.48 -0.29
CA ASP A 168 -37.17 -24.19 -0.07
C ASP A 168 -36.47 -23.81 -1.39
N PRO A 169 -36.34 -22.51 -1.72
CA PRO A 169 -35.70 -22.08 -2.96
C PRO A 169 -34.19 -22.36 -3.00
N TYR A 170 -33.59 -22.72 -1.86
CA TYR A 170 -32.14 -22.84 -1.71
C TYR A 170 -31.57 -24.19 -2.16
N PHE A 171 -32.36 -25.27 -2.09
CA PHE A 171 -31.93 -26.65 -2.34
C PHE A 171 -32.71 -27.34 -3.48
N GLU A 172 -33.40 -26.58 -4.33
CA GLU A 172 -34.20 -27.10 -5.45
C GLU A 172 -33.36 -27.86 -6.49
N THR A 173 -32.15 -27.37 -6.78
CA THR A 173 -31.21 -28.00 -7.71
C THR A 173 -29.83 -28.10 -7.07
N PHE A 174 -29.03 -29.06 -7.54
CA PHE A 174 -27.64 -29.20 -7.10
C PHE A 174 -26.83 -27.90 -7.28
N TYR A 175 -27.10 -27.13 -8.34
CA TYR A 175 -26.45 -25.83 -8.58
C TYR A 175 -26.85 -24.79 -7.53
N HIS A 176 -28.14 -24.69 -7.20
CA HIS A 176 -28.61 -23.79 -6.13
C HIS A 176 -28.10 -24.21 -4.76
N ALA A 177 -28.03 -25.52 -4.47
CA ALA A 177 -27.43 -26.04 -3.24
C ALA A 177 -25.94 -25.65 -3.11
N CYS A 178 -25.17 -25.80 -4.20
CA CYS A 178 -23.77 -25.39 -4.24
C CYS A 178 -23.59 -23.88 -3.96
N ILE A 179 -24.39 -23.02 -4.60
CA ILE A 179 -24.32 -21.57 -4.38
C ILE A 179 -24.77 -21.20 -2.97
N SER A 180 -25.89 -21.76 -2.50
CA SER A 180 -26.43 -21.48 -1.17
C SER A 180 -25.44 -21.83 -0.07
N LEU A 181 -24.75 -22.97 -0.18
CA LEU A 181 -23.68 -23.35 0.73
C LEU A 181 -22.41 -22.52 0.55
N TYR A 182 -22.04 -22.15 -0.68
CA TYR A 182 -20.93 -21.22 -0.91
C TYR A 182 -21.16 -19.85 -0.26
N VAL A 183 -22.39 -19.33 -0.28
CA VAL A 183 -22.76 -18.10 0.42
C VAL A 183 -22.79 -18.33 1.93
N LEU A 184 -23.27 -19.50 2.39
CA LEU A 184 -23.29 -19.87 3.81
C LEU A 184 -21.90 -20.03 4.42
N LEU A 185 -20.89 -20.44 3.64
CA LEU A 185 -19.49 -20.43 4.05
C LEU A 185 -19.05 -19.05 4.58
N THR A 186 -19.56 -17.97 3.95
CA THR A 186 -19.29 -16.59 4.38
C THR A 186 -20.27 -16.08 5.44
N THR A 187 -21.20 -16.92 5.89
CA THR A 187 -22.29 -16.61 6.84
C THR A 187 -23.24 -15.49 6.39
N ALA A 188 -23.23 -15.12 5.11
CA ALA A 188 -23.98 -13.97 4.59
C ALA A 188 -25.50 -14.22 4.49
N ASN A 189 -25.92 -15.47 4.34
CA ASN A 189 -27.33 -15.88 4.21
C ASN A 189 -27.80 -16.74 5.41
N TYR A 190 -27.07 -16.74 6.52
CA TYR A 190 -27.52 -17.35 7.77
C TYR A 190 -28.29 -16.28 8.60
N PRO A 191 -29.49 -16.57 9.14
CA PRO A 191 -30.14 -17.87 9.25
C PRO A 191 -31.06 -18.24 8.06
N ASP A 192 -31.29 -17.34 7.11
CA ASP A 192 -32.33 -17.45 6.08
C ASP A 192 -32.29 -18.76 5.27
N VAL A 193 -31.09 -19.24 4.92
CA VAL A 193 -30.90 -20.51 4.18
C VAL A 193 -31.36 -21.75 4.94
N MET A 194 -31.39 -21.68 6.28
CA MET A 194 -31.78 -22.79 7.16
C MET A 194 -33.27 -22.74 7.54
N MET A 195 -33.88 -21.56 7.58
CA MET A 195 -35.23 -21.37 8.12
C MET A 195 -36.30 -22.27 7.50
N PRO A 196 -36.37 -22.44 6.17
CA PRO A 196 -37.40 -23.27 5.55
C PRO A 196 -37.27 -24.77 5.91
N ALA A 197 -36.05 -25.31 5.89
CA ALA A 197 -35.77 -26.68 6.33
C ALA A 197 -35.99 -26.90 7.84
N TYR A 198 -35.73 -25.87 8.65
CA TYR A 198 -35.95 -25.89 10.10
C TYR A 198 -37.44 -25.86 10.48
N ALA A 199 -38.24 -25.12 9.72
CA ALA A 199 -39.69 -25.04 9.93
C ALA A 199 -40.38 -26.40 9.72
N ASN A 200 -39.89 -27.19 8.76
CA ASN A 200 -40.39 -28.55 8.52
C ASN A 200 -39.91 -29.54 9.58
N ASN A 201 -38.62 -29.52 9.92
CA ASN A 201 -38.07 -30.38 10.95
C ASN A 201 -36.97 -29.65 11.73
N LYS A 202 -37.13 -29.57 13.06
CA LYS A 202 -36.16 -28.90 13.94
C LYS A 202 -34.78 -29.58 13.90
N TRP A 203 -34.73 -30.89 13.61
CA TRP A 203 -33.46 -31.64 13.49
C TRP A 203 -32.63 -31.24 12.27
N SER A 204 -33.22 -30.58 11.26
CA SER A 204 -32.50 -30.04 10.10
C SER A 204 -31.40 -29.05 10.51
N ALA A 205 -31.54 -28.38 11.66
CA ALA A 205 -30.51 -27.48 12.20
C ALA A 205 -29.16 -28.19 12.41
N LEU A 206 -29.16 -29.49 12.69
CA LEU A 206 -27.93 -30.25 12.91
C LEU A 206 -27.03 -30.25 11.66
N PHE A 207 -27.62 -30.32 10.47
CA PHE A 207 -26.87 -30.25 9.21
C PHE A 207 -26.11 -28.92 9.08
N PHE A 208 -26.78 -27.79 9.34
CA PHE A 208 -26.19 -26.47 9.22
C PHE A 208 -25.15 -26.19 10.31
N ILE A 209 -25.41 -26.66 11.55
CA ILE A 209 -24.44 -26.57 12.65
C ILE A 209 -23.20 -27.40 12.34
N ALA A 210 -23.36 -28.63 11.85
CA ALA A 210 -22.25 -29.49 11.44
C ALA A 210 -21.45 -28.84 10.31
N TYR A 211 -22.13 -28.34 9.27
CA TYR A 211 -21.51 -27.63 8.16
C TYR A 211 -20.69 -26.41 8.63
N LEU A 212 -21.26 -25.53 9.44
CA LEU A 212 -20.56 -24.36 9.96
C LEU A 212 -19.39 -24.76 10.86
N SER A 213 -19.55 -25.77 11.72
CA SER A 213 -18.47 -26.22 12.59
C SER A 213 -17.25 -26.72 11.81
N ILE A 214 -17.48 -27.51 10.76
CA ILE A 214 -16.43 -28.11 9.94
C ILE A 214 -15.85 -27.07 8.98
N THR A 215 -16.68 -26.34 8.23
CA THR A 215 -16.17 -25.48 7.15
C THR A 215 -15.70 -24.11 7.64
N LEU A 216 -16.42 -23.47 8.57
CA LEU A 216 -16.05 -22.15 9.09
C LEU A 216 -14.98 -22.24 10.18
N TYR A 217 -15.21 -23.00 11.25
CA TYR A 217 -14.29 -23.01 12.40
C TYR A 217 -13.08 -23.90 12.20
N PHE A 218 -13.23 -25.03 11.50
CA PHE A 218 -12.10 -25.93 11.26
C PHE A 218 -11.35 -25.58 9.97
N ILE A 219 -11.98 -25.75 8.79
CA ILE A 219 -11.27 -25.61 7.50
C ILE A 219 -10.81 -24.18 7.23
N THR A 220 -11.65 -23.15 7.45
CA THR A 220 -11.26 -21.76 7.14
C THR A 220 -10.15 -21.26 8.06
N ASN A 221 -10.15 -21.62 9.34
CA ASN A 221 -9.07 -21.27 10.27
C ASN A 221 -7.77 -22.04 9.98
N LEU A 222 -7.88 -23.34 9.63
CA LEU A 222 -6.74 -24.13 9.17
C LEU A 222 -6.14 -23.52 7.89
N MET A 223 -6.99 -23.09 6.95
CA MET A 223 -6.59 -22.39 5.74
C MET A 223 -5.80 -21.13 6.08
N LEU A 224 -6.34 -20.25 6.93
CA LEU A 224 -5.64 -19.03 7.35
C LEU A 224 -4.26 -19.33 7.93
N ALA A 225 -4.16 -20.37 8.77
CA ALA A 225 -2.88 -20.78 9.37
C ALA A 225 -1.86 -21.25 8.30
N ILE A 226 -2.27 -22.12 7.37
CA ILE A 226 -1.39 -22.60 6.29
C ILE A 226 -0.93 -21.45 5.40
N VAL A 227 -1.85 -20.56 5.00
CA VAL A 227 -1.53 -19.38 4.19
C VAL A 227 -0.53 -18.47 4.90
N PHE A 228 -0.72 -18.25 6.21
CA PHE A 228 0.19 -17.41 7.00
C PHE A 228 1.60 -18.00 7.10
N VAL A 229 1.73 -19.30 7.37
CA VAL A 229 3.04 -19.98 7.46
C VAL A 229 3.77 -19.88 6.13
N GLU A 230 3.08 -20.17 5.03
CA GLU A 230 3.70 -20.17 3.71
C GLU A 230 4.05 -18.76 3.22
N PHE A 231 3.18 -17.79 3.47
CA PHE A 231 3.49 -16.38 3.22
C PHE A 231 4.73 -15.93 3.99
N SER A 232 4.82 -16.30 5.28
CA SER A 232 5.95 -15.97 6.14
C SER A 232 7.26 -16.61 5.65
N ASN A 233 7.21 -17.87 5.19
CA ASN A 233 8.36 -18.56 4.61
C ASN A 233 8.85 -17.87 3.33
N ILE A 234 7.93 -17.52 2.43
CA ILE A 234 8.24 -16.79 1.19
C ILE A 234 8.83 -15.41 1.51
N GLU A 235 8.32 -14.71 2.52
CA GLU A 235 8.84 -13.42 2.97
C GLU A 235 10.26 -13.57 3.54
N LYS A 236 10.50 -14.56 4.40
CA LYS A 236 11.81 -14.86 4.98
C LYS A 236 12.86 -15.15 3.91
N GLU A 237 12.54 -15.98 2.91
CA GLU A 237 13.46 -16.32 1.83
C GLU A 237 13.74 -15.12 0.92
N LYS A 238 12.75 -14.27 0.65
CA LYS A 238 12.95 -13.02 -0.10
C LYS A 238 13.82 -12.02 0.67
N PHE A 239 13.59 -11.87 1.96
CA PHE A 239 14.40 -11.02 2.83
C PHE A 239 15.85 -11.52 2.88
N ARG A 240 16.06 -12.83 3.03
CA ARG A 240 17.37 -13.47 2.97
C ARG A 240 18.09 -13.17 1.65
N LYS A 241 17.43 -13.39 0.50
CA LYS A 241 18.01 -13.07 -0.83
C LYS A 241 18.37 -11.59 -0.97
N LEU A 242 17.55 -10.69 -0.43
CA LEU A 242 17.82 -9.26 -0.45
C LEU A 242 19.05 -8.89 0.41
N LEU A 243 19.18 -9.48 1.60
CA LEU A 243 20.36 -9.29 2.45
C LEU A 243 21.63 -9.86 1.81
N LEU A 244 21.57 -11.04 1.21
CA LEU A 244 22.69 -11.64 0.49
C LEU A 244 23.14 -10.75 -0.68
N HIS A 245 22.20 -10.26 -1.49
CA HIS A 245 22.52 -9.34 -2.58
C HIS A 245 23.14 -8.01 -2.08
N LYS A 246 22.68 -7.47 -0.94
CA LYS A 246 23.34 -6.31 -0.29
C LYS A 246 24.77 -6.65 0.14
N ARG A 247 24.99 -7.82 0.75
CA ARG A 247 26.31 -8.28 1.18
C ARG A 247 27.27 -8.48 0.00
N GLU A 248 26.83 -9.14 -1.07
CA GLU A 248 27.61 -9.31 -2.31
C GLU A 248 28.02 -7.97 -2.90
N ALA A 249 27.09 -7.00 -2.97
CA ALA A 249 27.41 -5.64 -3.42
C ALA A 249 28.46 -4.95 -2.53
N CYS A 250 28.37 -5.11 -1.20
CA CYS A 250 29.39 -4.63 -0.27
C CYS A 250 30.74 -5.32 -0.49
N GLN A 251 30.77 -6.63 -0.77
CA GLN A 251 32.01 -7.37 -1.06
C GLN A 251 32.67 -6.83 -2.33
N HIS A 252 31.92 -6.69 -3.41
CA HIS A 252 32.42 -6.13 -4.67
C HIS A 252 32.91 -4.69 -4.49
N ALA A 253 32.15 -3.85 -3.78
CA ALA A 253 32.59 -2.49 -3.48
C ALA A 253 33.85 -2.47 -2.62
N PHE A 254 33.96 -3.34 -1.61
CA PHE A 254 35.14 -3.44 -0.75
C PHE A 254 36.39 -3.83 -1.55
N GLN A 255 36.27 -4.83 -2.43
CA GLN A 255 37.35 -5.27 -3.32
C GLN A 255 37.85 -4.16 -4.26
N LEU A 256 37.00 -3.21 -4.63
CA LEU A 256 37.37 -2.05 -5.46
C LEU A 256 37.98 -0.89 -4.66
N LEU A 257 37.73 -0.82 -3.35
CA LEU A 257 38.18 0.27 -2.48
C LEU A 257 39.52 0.00 -1.79
N ILE A 258 39.96 -1.25 -1.77
CA ILE A 258 41.29 -1.62 -1.25
C ILE A 258 42.38 -1.15 -2.21
N THR A 259 43.52 -0.76 -1.65
CA THR A 259 44.72 -0.38 -2.41
C THR A 259 45.72 -1.54 -2.36
N ASN A 260 46.55 -1.73 -3.39
CA ASN A 260 47.54 -2.80 -3.46
C ASN A 260 48.50 -2.84 -2.25
N SER A 261 48.68 -1.72 -1.54
CA SER A 261 49.48 -1.62 -0.32
C SER A 261 48.84 -2.27 0.91
N HIS A 262 47.50 -2.34 0.99
CA HIS A 262 46.76 -2.86 2.14
C HIS A 262 45.50 -3.63 1.70
N PRO A 263 45.60 -4.95 1.48
CA PRO A 263 44.54 -5.72 0.81
C PRO A 263 43.27 -5.94 1.64
N ASN A 264 43.29 -5.67 2.96
CA ASN A 264 42.19 -6.01 3.87
C ASN A 264 41.60 -4.82 4.63
N ARG A 265 41.91 -3.58 4.25
CA ARG A 265 41.52 -2.39 5.03
C ARG A 265 41.08 -1.25 4.13
N VAL A 266 39.95 -0.63 4.44
CA VAL A 266 39.50 0.61 3.78
C VAL A 266 39.86 1.81 4.65
N THR A 267 40.62 2.74 4.09
CA THR A 267 41.00 4.01 4.73
C THR A 267 39.87 5.03 4.64
N TYR A 268 39.87 6.00 5.55
CA TYR A 268 38.89 7.11 5.52
C TYR A 268 38.91 7.87 4.19
N LYS A 269 40.08 8.05 3.57
CA LYS A 269 40.21 8.74 2.27
C LYS A 269 39.47 7.99 1.15
N ASN A 270 39.62 6.66 1.08
CA ASN A 270 38.94 5.83 0.09
C ASN A 270 37.43 5.82 0.35
N PHE A 271 37.01 5.75 1.62
CA PHE A 271 35.61 5.83 2.02
C PHE A 271 34.98 7.20 1.69
N GLN A 272 35.70 8.29 1.87
CA GLN A 272 35.26 9.63 1.50
C GLN A 272 35.06 9.74 -0.02
N GLY A 273 35.95 9.14 -0.82
CA GLY A 273 35.81 9.04 -2.27
C GLY A 273 34.54 8.28 -2.68
N LEU A 274 34.28 7.12 -2.06
CA LEU A 274 33.02 6.38 -2.26
C LEU A 274 31.80 7.27 -2.00
N MET A 275 31.78 7.95 -0.84
CA MET A 275 30.64 8.76 -0.43
C MET A 275 30.41 9.98 -1.33
N HIS A 276 31.47 10.53 -1.92
CA HIS A 276 31.36 11.62 -2.88
C HIS A 276 30.56 11.20 -4.13
N HIS A 277 30.75 9.98 -4.62
CA HIS A 277 29.98 9.46 -5.76
C HIS A 277 28.61 8.89 -5.36
N TYR A 278 28.52 8.22 -4.22
CA TYR A 278 27.28 7.59 -3.76
C TYR A 278 26.24 8.61 -3.30
N LYS A 279 26.65 9.65 -2.55
CA LYS A 279 25.77 10.71 -2.04
C LYS A 279 26.49 12.07 -2.13
N PRO A 280 26.56 12.69 -3.32
CA PRO A 280 27.38 13.90 -3.56
C PRO A 280 26.96 15.10 -2.70
N LYS A 281 25.69 15.17 -2.28
CA LYS A 281 25.16 16.25 -1.43
C LYS A 281 25.42 16.05 0.07
N ALA A 282 26.13 15.00 0.48
CA ALA A 282 26.40 14.73 1.90
C ALA A 282 27.47 15.69 2.48
N SER A 283 27.22 16.22 3.68
CA SER A 283 28.21 17.02 4.41
C SER A 283 29.42 16.17 4.82
N ARG A 284 30.62 16.76 4.87
CA ARG A 284 31.84 16.09 5.35
C ARG A 284 31.68 15.54 6.77
N LYS A 285 30.94 16.26 7.63
CA LYS A 285 30.62 15.82 9.00
C LYS A 285 29.80 14.53 9.00
N TYR A 286 28.80 14.42 8.13
CA TYR A 286 27.97 13.22 7.98
C TYR A 286 28.82 12.01 7.58
N VAL A 287 29.71 12.20 6.60
CA VAL A 287 30.62 11.14 6.12
C VAL A 287 31.55 10.66 7.22
N TYR A 288 32.10 11.58 8.02
CA TYR A 288 32.94 11.25 9.18
C TYR A 288 32.16 10.49 10.26
N LEU A 289 30.96 10.95 10.62
CA LEU A 289 30.11 10.28 11.61
C LEU A 289 29.71 8.88 11.15
N LEU A 290 29.39 8.72 9.86
CA LEU A 290 29.10 7.42 9.25
C LEU A 290 30.29 6.46 9.35
N PHE A 291 31.50 6.94 9.00
CA PHE A 291 32.73 6.15 9.13
C PHE A 291 32.99 5.74 10.59
N LYS A 292 32.76 6.66 11.54
CA LYS A 292 32.92 6.40 12.97
C LYS A 292 31.96 5.34 13.50
N VAL A 293 30.71 5.29 13.01
CA VAL A 293 29.73 4.24 13.38
C VAL A 293 30.11 2.87 12.84
N LEU A 294 30.63 2.84 11.62
CA LEU A 294 31.06 1.58 11.00
C LEU A 294 32.31 1.02 11.71
N ASN A 295 33.23 1.89 12.15
CA ASN A 295 34.46 1.50 12.82
C ASN A 295 34.25 1.09 14.30
N ARG A 296 33.62 -0.06 14.50
CA ARG A 296 33.39 -0.64 15.84
C ARG A 296 34.69 -1.01 16.54
N SER A 297 35.71 -1.44 15.78
CA SER A 297 37.03 -1.80 16.29
C SER A 297 37.88 -0.61 16.76
N LYS A 298 37.48 0.63 16.44
CA LYS A 298 38.26 1.87 16.69
C LYS A 298 39.68 1.83 16.13
N SER A 299 39.93 1.00 15.11
CA SER A 299 41.26 0.76 14.54
C SER A 299 41.74 1.86 13.58
N GLY A 300 40.90 2.84 13.28
CA GLY A 300 41.15 3.87 12.26
C GLY A 300 40.87 3.43 10.80
N PHE A 301 40.56 2.14 10.57
CA PHE A 301 40.22 1.58 9.26
C PHE A 301 38.94 0.75 9.33
N LEU A 302 38.39 0.36 8.18
CA LEU A 302 37.22 -0.53 8.11
C LEU A 302 37.63 -1.90 7.57
N ASN A 303 37.27 -2.95 8.31
CA ASN A 303 37.36 -4.34 7.89
C ASN A 303 36.12 -4.76 7.08
N LEU A 304 36.19 -5.86 6.32
CA LEU A 304 35.07 -6.37 5.53
C LEU A 304 33.79 -6.59 6.38
N LYS A 305 33.95 -7.16 7.58
CA LYS A 305 32.83 -7.42 8.50
C LYS A 305 32.14 -6.14 8.98
N GLU A 306 32.91 -5.09 9.22
CA GLU A 306 32.39 -3.76 9.61
C GLU A 306 31.72 -3.08 8.41
N PHE A 307 32.27 -3.25 7.21
CA PHE A 307 31.74 -2.68 5.98
C PHE A 307 30.37 -3.27 5.58
N TYR A 308 30.00 -4.47 6.02
CA TYR A 308 28.65 -4.99 5.82
C TYR A 308 27.55 -4.13 6.44
N GLY A 309 27.85 -3.42 7.54
CA GLY A 309 26.93 -2.49 8.16
C GLY A 309 26.71 -1.18 7.39
N PHE A 310 27.35 -1.00 6.21
CA PHE A 310 27.29 0.23 5.42
C PHE A 310 25.86 0.66 5.09
N TYR A 311 25.02 -0.27 4.59
CA TYR A 311 23.64 0.04 4.22
C TYR A 311 22.79 0.43 5.42
N ASP A 312 22.97 -0.24 6.56
CA ASP A 312 22.22 0.05 7.78
C ASP A 312 22.65 1.41 8.35
N ALA A 313 23.94 1.72 8.27
CA ALA A 313 24.48 2.98 8.76
C ALA A 313 24.00 4.20 7.94
N LEU A 314 23.66 4.01 6.66
CA LEU A 314 23.11 5.06 5.79
C LEU A 314 21.70 5.50 6.19
N GLU A 315 20.97 4.69 6.95
CA GLU A 315 19.61 5.00 7.41
C GLU A 315 19.61 6.01 8.57
N PHE A 316 20.73 6.13 9.30
CA PHE A 316 20.84 7.07 10.40
C PHE A 316 20.81 8.53 9.92
N ARG A 317 19.94 9.32 10.57
CA ARG A 317 19.94 10.78 10.48
C ARG A 317 20.63 11.36 11.69
N TRP A 318 21.60 12.23 11.43
CA TRP A 318 22.43 12.83 12.46
C TRP A 318 21.84 14.16 12.90
N TYR A 319 21.45 14.22 14.17
CA TYR A 319 21.02 15.44 14.83
C TYR A 319 22.00 15.77 15.95
N HIS A 320 22.20 17.06 16.19
CA HIS A 320 22.88 17.46 17.41
C HIS A 320 21.96 17.11 18.59
N ALA A 321 22.50 16.40 19.58
CA ALA A 321 21.87 16.36 20.88
C ALA A 321 21.90 17.79 21.43
N LYS A 322 20.78 18.52 21.34
CA LYS A 322 20.58 19.73 22.14
C LYS A 322 20.62 19.24 23.60
N GLU A 323 21.46 19.84 24.44
CA GLU A 323 21.31 19.67 25.88
C GLU A 323 19.87 20.00 26.23
N LYS A 324 19.25 19.19 27.10
CA LYS A 324 17.94 19.48 27.70
C LYS A 324 18.06 20.65 28.68
N ASN A 325 18.69 21.75 28.28
CA ASN A 325 18.48 23.03 28.90
C ASN A 325 17.47 23.72 28.00
N PRO A 326 16.17 23.45 28.19
CA PRO A 326 15.18 24.27 27.54
C PRO A 326 15.44 25.74 27.91
N TRP A 327 15.04 26.69 27.06
CA TRP A 327 15.13 28.12 27.43
C TRP A 327 14.45 28.41 28.77
N PHE A 328 13.56 27.51 29.20
CA PHE A 328 12.71 27.59 30.38
C PHE A 328 13.26 26.82 31.59
N ALA A 329 14.57 26.52 31.64
CA ALA A 329 15.21 26.19 32.91
C ALA A 329 15.01 27.31 33.98
N GLU A 330 14.50 28.48 33.58
CA GLU A 330 14.04 29.57 34.45
C GLU A 330 12.49 29.72 34.58
N VAL A 331 11.64 28.94 33.89
CA VAL A 331 10.16 29.11 33.95
C VAL A 331 9.47 27.99 34.73
N TRP A 332 9.46 28.21 36.06
CA TRP A 332 8.45 27.97 37.10
C TRP A 332 7.38 26.84 36.98
N GLU A 333 7.42 25.93 37.98
CA GLU A 333 6.39 24.93 38.33
C GLU A 333 4.92 25.42 38.41
N PRO A 334 4.57 26.65 38.83
CA PRO A 334 3.16 27.07 38.92
C PRO A 334 2.40 27.03 37.60
N PHE A 335 3.10 27.03 36.45
CA PHE A 335 2.46 26.99 35.15
C PHE A 335 1.77 25.65 34.85
N ASN A 336 2.35 24.54 35.32
CA ASN A 336 1.73 23.22 35.22
C ASN A 336 0.52 23.12 36.16
N THR A 337 0.58 23.82 37.30
CA THR A 337 -0.52 23.96 38.26
C THR A 337 -1.66 24.81 37.71
N ILE A 338 -1.36 25.87 36.94
CA ILE A 338 -2.35 26.68 36.22
C ILE A 338 -3.05 25.87 35.13
N CYS A 339 -2.36 25.00 34.40
CA CYS A 339 -2.99 24.06 33.46
C CYS A 339 -3.93 23.07 34.18
N HIS A 340 -3.53 22.54 35.34
CA HIS A 340 -4.39 21.67 36.15
C HIS A 340 -5.57 22.42 36.79
N LEU A 341 -5.40 23.69 37.16
CA LEU A 341 -6.48 24.54 37.66
C LEU A 341 -7.48 24.88 36.54
N ASN A 342 -7.01 25.15 35.32
CA ASN A 342 -7.88 25.39 34.17
C ASN A 342 -8.76 24.18 33.85
N LEU A 343 -8.26 22.95 34.01
CA LEU A 343 -9.06 21.73 33.90
C LEU A 343 -10.17 21.65 34.96
N LYS A 344 -9.88 22.01 36.23
CA LYS A 344 -10.88 22.01 37.31
C LYS A 344 -11.87 23.17 37.23
N CYS A 345 -11.46 24.34 36.75
CA CYS A 345 -12.33 25.50 36.58
C CYS A 345 -13.24 25.37 35.35
N CYS A 346 -12.80 24.71 34.28
CA CYS A 346 -13.64 24.48 33.08
C CYS A 346 -14.76 23.45 33.28
N ASP A 347 -14.64 22.50 34.22
CA ASP A 347 -15.78 21.64 34.59
C ASP A 347 -16.91 22.43 35.30
N ARG A 348 -16.60 23.63 35.82
CA ARG A 348 -17.53 24.47 36.58
C ARG A 348 -18.15 25.62 35.77
N TYR A 349 -17.42 26.13 34.76
CA TYR A 349 -17.93 27.13 33.83
C TYR A 349 -17.93 26.52 32.44
N GLN A 350 -19.10 26.50 31.79
CA GLN A 350 -19.37 25.92 30.47
C GLN A 350 -18.66 26.68 29.34
N CYS A 351 -17.35 26.85 29.46
CA CYS A 351 -16.48 27.42 28.46
C CYS A 351 -16.44 26.45 27.26
N PRO A 352 -16.51 26.95 26.02
CA PRO A 352 -16.34 26.09 24.86
C PRO A 352 -14.92 25.51 24.92
N HIS A 353 -14.82 24.20 25.18
CA HIS A 353 -13.60 23.37 25.29
C HIS A 353 -12.46 23.74 24.33
N PHE A 354 -12.79 24.32 23.17
CA PHE A 354 -11.86 24.83 22.18
C PHE A 354 -10.92 25.95 22.65
N ILE A 355 -11.34 26.84 23.56
CA ILE A 355 -10.47 27.93 24.07
C ILE A 355 -9.27 27.35 24.83
N VAL A 356 -9.48 26.28 25.59
CA VAL A 356 -8.42 25.58 26.34
C VAL A 356 -7.35 25.03 25.39
N TYR A 357 -7.76 24.42 24.27
CA TYR A 357 -6.83 23.89 23.27
C TYR A 357 -6.05 24.97 22.53
N ILE A 358 -6.67 26.13 22.26
CA ILE A 358 -5.95 27.28 21.68
C ILE A 358 -4.86 27.74 22.64
N VAL A 359 -5.22 27.94 23.92
CA VAL A 359 -4.27 28.38 24.95
C VAL A 359 -3.15 27.36 25.09
N GLU A 360 -3.46 26.06 25.15
CA GLU A 360 -2.47 24.98 25.19
C GLU A 360 -1.47 25.04 24.02
N ILE A 361 -1.93 25.27 22.79
CA ILE A 361 -1.06 25.41 21.62
C ILE A 361 -0.16 26.62 21.74
N PHE A 362 -0.70 27.79 22.10
CA PHE A 362 0.11 29.00 22.26
C PHE A 362 1.21 28.76 23.31
N LEU A 363 0.86 28.17 24.44
CA LEU A 363 1.81 27.86 25.51
C LEU A 363 2.89 26.86 25.06
N LYS A 364 2.51 25.79 24.34
CA LYS A 364 3.49 24.85 23.78
C LYS A 364 4.37 25.50 22.72
N LEU A 365 3.83 26.40 21.90
CA LEU A 365 4.58 27.12 20.86
C LEU A 365 5.60 28.09 21.48
N PHE A 366 5.19 28.79 22.53
CA PHE A 366 6.09 29.64 23.32
C PHE A 366 7.15 28.83 24.06
N ALA A 367 6.81 27.66 24.60
CA ALA A 367 7.75 26.83 25.35
C ALA A 367 8.78 26.12 24.45
N TYR A 368 8.35 25.47 23.36
CA TYR A 368 9.23 24.69 22.49
C TYR A 368 9.87 25.50 21.36
N GLY A 369 9.29 26.64 20.99
CA GLY A 369 9.63 27.34 19.75
C GLY A 369 9.03 26.65 18.52
N LEU A 370 8.96 27.39 17.40
CA LEU A 370 8.28 26.95 16.17
C LEU A 370 8.85 25.64 15.60
N GLU A 371 10.18 25.51 15.52
CA GLU A 371 10.81 24.35 14.87
C GLU A 371 10.64 23.06 15.68
N ASP A 372 10.88 23.10 16.99
CA ASP A 372 10.80 21.91 17.84
C ASP A 372 9.32 21.51 18.09
N TYR A 373 8.38 22.46 18.05
CA TYR A 373 6.95 22.17 18.12
C TYR A 373 6.48 21.35 16.89
N PHE A 374 6.80 21.80 15.67
CA PHE A 374 6.40 21.11 14.44
C PHE A 374 7.22 19.85 14.12
N ALA A 375 8.32 19.60 14.85
CA ALA A 375 9.07 18.34 14.74
C ALA A 375 8.29 17.13 15.28
N SER A 376 7.41 17.33 16.27
CA SER A 376 6.59 16.26 16.84
C SER A 376 5.29 16.08 16.04
N GLY A 377 5.09 14.90 15.44
CA GLY A 377 3.87 14.58 14.69
C GLY A 377 2.58 14.74 15.51
N TRP A 378 2.64 14.53 16.83
CA TRP A 378 1.49 14.72 17.72
C TRP A 378 1.14 16.20 17.94
N ASN A 379 2.14 17.08 18.01
CA ASN A 379 1.92 18.53 18.12
C ASN A 379 1.40 19.12 16.81
N VAL A 380 1.88 18.60 15.67
CA VAL A 380 1.36 18.94 14.34
C VAL A 380 -0.12 18.55 14.23
N PHE A 381 -0.48 17.35 14.70
CA PHE A 381 -1.86 16.89 14.73
C PHE A 381 -2.74 17.77 15.64
N ASP A 382 -2.29 18.07 16.85
CA ASP A 382 -2.99 18.94 17.82
C ASP A 382 -3.23 20.35 17.24
N PHE A 383 -2.21 20.91 16.57
CA PHE A 383 -2.32 22.18 15.86
C PHE A 383 -3.34 22.14 14.72
N LEU A 384 -3.30 21.10 13.88
CA LEU A 384 -4.22 20.96 12.75
C LEU A 384 -5.67 20.79 13.20
N VAL A 385 -5.93 19.95 14.21
CA VAL A 385 -7.28 19.71 14.72
C VAL A 385 -7.85 20.97 15.35
N THR A 386 -7.03 21.70 16.12
CA THR A 386 -7.46 22.96 16.73
C THR A 386 -7.65 24.03 15.66
N ALA A 387 -6.72 24.22 14.73
CA ALA A 387 -6.86 25.19 13.62
C ALA A 387 -8.08 24.91 12.75
N ALA A 388 -8.32 23.63 12.37
CA ALA A 388 -9.50 23.23 11.62
C ALA A 388 -10.78 23.61 12.36
N SER A 389 -10.83 23.41 13.67
CA SER A 389 -11.99 23.78 14.47
C SER A 389 -12.18 25.29 14.67
N VAL A 390 -11.10 26.10 14.70
CA VAL A 390 -11.20 27.57 14.59
C VAL A 390 -11.90 27.90 13.26
N GLY A 391 -11.38 27.32 12.17
CA GLY A 391 -11.88 27.55 10.82
C GLY A 391 -13.33 27.12 10.64
N GLY A 392 -13.73 25.99 11.22
CA GLY A 392 -15.11 25.50 11.20
C GLY A 392 -16.09 26.45 11.92
N ILE A 393 -15.68 27.02 13.06
CA ILE A 393 -16.50 28.01 13.78
C ILE A 393 -16.59 29.32 12.98
N LEU A 394 -15.48 29.81 12.43
CA LEU A 394 -15.47 31.02 11.61
C LEU A 394 -16.33 30.83 10.34
N ALA A 395 -16.20 29.69 9.66
CA ALA A 395 -16.96 29.38 8.45
C ALA A 395 -18.48 29.22 8.71
N GLN A 396 -18.87 28.76 9.89
CA GLN A 396 -20.27 28.70 10.32
C GLN A 396 -20.88 30.11 10.40
N ASN A 397 -20.12 31.12 10.82
CA ASN A 397 -20.59 32.51 10.85
C ASN A 397 -20.81 33.09 9.44
N PHE A 398 -20.17 32.53 8.41
CA PHE A 398 -20.36 32.91 7.01
C PHE A 398 -21.46 32.09 6.29
N GLY A 399 -22.24 31.28 7.01
CA GLY A 399 -23.37 30.52 6.44
C GLY A 399 -22.97 29.39 5.49
N THR A 400 -21.71 28.94 5.54
CA THR A 400 -21.19 27.90 4.65
C THR A 400 -21.36 26.50 5.24
N ALA A 401 -21.42 25.46 4.39
CA ALA A 401 -21.68 24.07 4.75
C ALA A 401 -20.55 23.36 5.55
N PHE A 402 -19.66 24.10 6.23
CA PHE A 402 -18.53 23.55 7.00
C PHE A 402 -18.91 22.94 8.37
N PHE A 403 -20.20 22.68 8.61
CA PHE A 403 -20.70 22.06 9.85
C PHE A 403 -20.03 20.70 10.14
N TYR A 404 -19.59 19.96 9.12
CA TYR A 404 -18.87 18.69 9.30
C TYR A 404 -17.58 18.82 10.11
N VAL A 405 -16.93 19.99 10.12
CA VAL A 405 -15.73 20.23 10.94
C VAL A 405 -16.04 20.24 12.44
N VAL A 406 -17.28 20.62 12.81
CA VAL A 406 -17.79 20.58 14.19
C VAL A 406 -18.05 19.13 14.65
N ILE A 407 -18.41 18.23 13.73
CA ILE A 407 -18.63 16.80 14.03
C ILE A 407 -17.33 16.09 14.41
N LEU A 408 -16.16 16.60 13.97
CA LEU A 408 -14.85 16.03 14.29
C LEU A 408 -14.34 16.37 15.70
N ARG A 409 -15.09 17.12 16.52
CA ARG A 409 -14.71 17.49 17.91
C ARG A 409 -14.32 16.29 18.81
N PRO A 410 -14.92 15.08 18.71
CA PRO A 410 -14.49 13.91 19.48
C PRO A 410 -13.08 13.41 19.16
N LEU A 411 -12.48 13.76 18.02
CA LEU A 411 -11.07 13.42 17.71
C LEU A 411 -10.09 14.05 18.70
N ARG A 412 -10.50 15.07 19.47
CA ARG A 412 -9.68 15.65 20.54
C ARG A 412 -9.57 14.75 21.76
N VAL A 413 -10.58 13.92 22.02
CA VAL A 413 -10.57 12.95 23.16
C VAL A 413 -9.55 11.84 22.92
N LEU A 414 -9.23 11.54 21.65
CA LEU A 414 -8.16 10.62 21.26
C LEU A 414 -6.81 11.01 21.88
N TYR A 415 -6.53 12.31 22.02
CA TYR A 415 -5.33 12.80 22.72
C TYR A 415 -5.32 12.42 24.21
N GLY A 416 -6.44 12.64 24.91
CA GLY A 416 -6.58 12.36 26.34
C GLY A 416 -6.49 10.86 26.69
N LYS A 417 -7.18 10.01 25.92
CA LYS A 417 -7.12 8.55 26.13
C LYS A 417 -5.83 7.92 25.64
N ALA A 418 -5.25 8.37 24.53
CA ALA A 418 -3.96 7.85 24.08
C ALA A 418 -2.85 8.17 25.08
N LYS A 419 -2.83 9.35 25.70
CA LYS A 419 -1.81 9.71 26.70
C LYS A 419 -1.91 8.81 27.94
N ILE A 420 -3.13 8.59 28.48
CA ILE A 420 -3.39 7.71 29.63
C ILE A 420 -3.07 6.25 29.31
N PHE A 421 -3.56 5.75 28.17
CA PHE A 421 -3.34 4.36 27.73
C PHE A 421 -1.87 4.10 27.44
N LEU A 422 -1.14 5.04 26.82
CA LEU A 422 0.30 4.91 26.57
C LEU A 422 1.11 4.97 27.89
N THR A 423 0.74 5.81 28.86
CA THR A 423 1.39 5.82 30.18
C THR A 423 1.15 4.56 30.99
N GLU A 424 -0.07 4.00 30.95
CA GLU A 424 -0.40 2.72 31.61
C GLU A 424 0.30 1.55 30.91
N TYR A 425 0.30 1.50 29.58
CA TYR A 425 0.98 0.46 28.81
C TYR A 425 2.52 0.53 28.96
N LEU A 426 3.09 1.75 29.04
CA LEU A 426 4.52 1.96 29.30
C LEU A 426 4.91 1.60 30.76
N LYS A 427 4.00 1.77 31.74
CA LYS A 427 4.21 1.29 33.11
C LYS A 427 4.19 -0.24 33.17
N ILE A 428 3.27 -0.89 32.46
CA ILE A 428 3.16 -2.35 32.38
C ILE A 428 4.37 -2.96 31.64
N LEU A 429 4.85 -2.32 30.56
CA LEU A 429 6.09 -2.74 29.89
C LEU A 429 7.34 -2.52 30.75
N LYS A 430 7.42 -1.42 31.52
CA LYS A 430 8.53 -1.18 32.46
C LYS A 430 8.65 -2.27 33.52
N ILE A 431 7.52 -2.81 34.01
CA ILE A 431 7.54 -3.85 35.05
C ILE A 431 7.96 -5.21 34.50
N ARG A 432 7.75 -5.49 33.21
CA ARG A 432 8.08 -6.79 32.59
C ARG A 432 9.46 -6.84 31.93
N CYS A 433 10.04 -5.69 31.57
CA CYS A 433 11.37 -5.60 30.95
C CYS A 433 12.52 -5.36 31.94
N PHE A 434 12.26 -5.17 33.25
CA PHE A 434 13.33 -4.91 34.23
C PHE A 434 14.16 -6.15 34.62
N ALA A 435 13.93 -7.31 34.01
CA ALA A 435 14.77 -8.49 34.21
C ALA A 435 15.86 -8.69 33.13
N CYS A 436 15.86 -7.97 32.00
CA CYS A 436 16.88 -8.14 30.96
C CYS A 436 17.02 -6.90 30.06
N PHE A 437 18.21 -6.30 30.09
CA PHE A 437 18.78 -5.32 29.14
C PHE A 437 18.35 -3.84 29.24
N GLU A 438 19.34 -2.99 29.52
CA GLU A 438 19.33 -1.54 29.32
C GLU A 438 19.07 -1.17 27.85
N PHE A 439 18.13 -0.26 27.60
CA PHE A 439 17.90 0.36 26.29
C PHE A 439 17.69 1.87 26.44
N ASP A 440 18.62 2.64 25.89
CA ASP A 440 18.49 4.07 25.65
C ASP A 440 17.57 4.36 24.45
N SER A 441 16.65 5.31 24.65
CA SER A 441 15.91 6.08 23.64
C SER A 441 14.88 5.34 22.73
N VAL A 442 13.61 5.71 22.92
CA VAL A 442 12.38 5.12 22.32
C VAL A 442 12.07 5.62 20.90
N THR A 443 12.97 6.31 20.22
CA THR A 443 12.75 6.79 18.84
C THR A 443 13.10 5.76 17.74
N GLU A 444 13.63 4.58 18.10
CA GLU A 444 14.07 3.57 17.12
C GLU A 444 13.06 2.45 16.78
N ILE A 445 11.87 2.43 17.39
CA ILE A 445 10.95 1.27 17.24
C ILE A 445 10.03 1.38 16.01
N PHE A 446 9.75 2.58 15.50
CA PHE A 446 8.80 2.75 14.37
C PHE A 446 9.43 2.72 12.96
N SER A 447 10.75 2.56 12.85
CA SER A 447 11.44 2.45 11.56
C SER A 447 12.17 1.11 11.34
N ARG A 448 12.09 0.17 12.29
CA ARG A 448 12.72 -1.16 12.15
C ARG A 448 11.77 -2.14 11.45
N PRO A 449 12.19 -2.85 10.39
CA PRO A 449 11.55 -4.10 10.05
C PRO A 449 11.86 -5.11 11.16
N LEU A 450 10.80 -5.66 11.78
CA LEU A 450 10.76 -6.89 12.59
C LEU A 450 12.10 -7.35 13.22
N PRO A 451 12.45 -6.91 14.45
CA PRO A 451 13.69 -7.32 15.11
C PRO A 451 13.70 -8.79 15.57
N PHE A 452 12.56 -9.49 15.56
CA PHE A 452 12.48 -10.87 16.05
C PHE A 452 13.13 -11.90 15.12
N PHE A 453 13.30 -11.59 13.82
CA PHE A 453 13.94 -12.50 12.85
C PHE A 453 15.45 -12.28 12.68
N TYR A 454 15.98 -11.15 13.13
CA TYR A 454 17.38 -10.77 12.88
C TYR A 454 18.37 -11.50 13.80
N GLN A 455 17.96 -11.90 15.01
CA GLN A 455 18.84 -12.60 15.95
C GLN A 455 19.04 -14.08 15.60
N GLU A 456 18.03 -14.78 15.06
CA GLU A 456 18.20 -16.18 14.64
C GLU A 456 19.03 -16.32 13.36
N LEU A 457 19.00 -15.33 12.45
CA LEU A 457 19.74 -15.40 11.18
C LEU A 457 21.21 -14.97 11.27
N VAL A 458 21.64 -14.36 12.39
CA VAL A 458 23.04 -13.97 12.62
C VAL A 458 23.86 -15.11 13.23
N GLN A 459 23.21 -16.18 13.70
CA GLN A 459 23.87 -17.39 14.21
C GLN A 459 24.07 -18.50 13.15
N LEU A 460 23.66 -18.26 11.90
CA LEU A 460 23.98 -19.07 10.71
C LEU A 460 24.83 -18.23 9.73
#